data_AF-A0A4R4PSY2-F1
#
_entry.id   AF-A0A4R4PSY2-F1
#
_cell.length_a   1.000
_cell.length_b   1.000
_cell.length_c   1.000
_cell.angle_alpha   90.00
_cell.angle_beta   90.00
_cell.angle_gamma   90.00
#
_symmetry.space_group_name_H-M   'P 1'
#
loop_
_entity.id
_entity.type
_entity.pdbx_description
1 polymer ?
#
loop_
_entity_poly.entity_id
_entity_poly.type
_entity_poly.pdbx_seq_one_letter_code
_entity_poly.pdbx_strand_id
1 'polypeptide(L)'
;MTITAENITLTQLDKLLGDEATPVVHRALWALLWESEVRVHDLLTLDVADVGVAEGRLRAGGDQFGERAGALLAELIGERTAGPVFAVGERALTWEEAVRAAGEREIAIHAFRTGGKAHRRTLRSGEE
;
A
#
# COMPACT_ATOMS: atom_id res chain seq x y z
N MET A 1 13.74 22.83 -4.35
CA MET A 1 13.78 22.19 -3.02
C MET A 1 12.37 21.66 -2.77
N THR A 2 12.11 20.41 -3.12
CA THR A 2 10.78 19.80 -2.97
C THR A 2 10.65 19.36 -1.51
N ILE A 3 9.83 20.07 -0.74
CA ILE A 3 9.52 19.71 0.65
C ILE A 3 8.70 18.43 0.55
N THR A 4 9.34 17.28 0.76
CA THR A 4 8.65 16.00 0.73
C THR A 4 7.94 15.83 2.06
N ALA A 5 6.63 15.54 2.05
CA ALA A 5 5.92 15.30 3.30
C ALA A 5 6.52 14.07 4.01
N GLU A 6 7.11 14.28 5.19
CA GLU A 6 7.75 13.23 5.99
C GLU A 6 6.73 12.33 6.71
N ASN A 7 5.47 12.78 6.79
CA ASN A 7 4.36 12.07 7.38
C ASN A 7 3.05 12.43 6.66
N ILE A 8 2.19 11.44 6.40
CA ILE A 8 0.84 11.67 5.88
C ILE A 8 -0.21 11.27 6.93
N THR A 9 -1.38 11.87 6.86
CA THR A 9 -2.53 11.52 7.73
C THR A 9 -3.45 10.53 7.04
N LEU A 10 -4.30 9.84 7.83
CA LEU A 10 -5.31 8.92 7.29
C LEU A 10 -6.20 9.60 6.24
N THR A 11 -6.62 10.84 6.49
CA THR A 11 -7.45 11.60 5.54
C THR A 11 -6.73 11.92 4.23
N GLN A 12 -5.42 12.17 4.28
CA GLN A 12 -4.64 12.35 3.05
C GLN A 12 -4.45 11.05 2.30
N LEU A 13 -4.16 9.95 3.01
CA LEU A 13 -4.13 8.62 2.40
C LEU A 13 -5.47 8.31 1.73
N ASP A 14 -6.59 8.49 2.43
CA ASP A 14 -7.93 8.22 1.93
C ASP A 14 -8.22 8.97 0.62
N LYS A 15 -7.87 10.26 0.56
CA LYS A 15 -7.95 11.07 -0.66
C LYS A 15 -7.11 10.49 -1.80
N LEU A 16 -5.88 10.03 -1.52
CA LEU A 16 -5.01 9.41 -2.52
C LEU A 16 -5.55 8.07 -3.01
N LEU A 17 -6.14 7.28 -2.12
CA LEU A 17 -6.78 6.01 -2.46
C LEU A 17 -8.08 6.20 -3.24
N GLY A 18 -8.79 7.30 -3.02
CA GLY A 18 -9.98 7.69 -3.78
C GLY A 18 -9.68 8.36 -5.12
N ASP A 19 -8.42 8.71 -5.38
CA ASP A 19 -8.03 9.42 -6.59
C ASP A 19 -7.91 8.47 -7.79
N GLU A 20 -8.89 8.54 -8.70
CA GLU A 20 -8.98 7.69 -9.89
C GLU A 20 -7.86 7.94 -10.91
N ALA A 21 -7.19 9.11 -10.84
CA ALA A 21 -6.02 9.40 -11.65
C ALA A 21 -4.81 8.55 -11.23
N THR A 22 -4.84 7.96 -10.03
CA THR A 22 -3.81 7.04 -9.56
C THR A 22 -4.15 5.61 -10.00
N PRO A 23 -3.22 4.88 -10.65
CA PRO A 23 -3.48 3.49 -11.01
C PRO A 23 -3.70 2.65 -9.74
N VAL A 24 -4.64 1.69 -9.79
CA VAL A 24 -5.02 0.84 -8.66
C VAL A 24 -3.83 0.17 -7.98
N VAL A 25 -2.80 -0.19 -8.74
CA VAL A 25 -1.54 -0.78 -8.25
C VAL A 25 -0.85 0.09 -7.18
N HIS A 26 -0.78 1.40 -7.41
CA HIS A 26 -0.14 2.33 -6.47
C HIS A 26 -1.04 2.56 -5.26
N ARG A 27 -2.36 2.64 -5.46
CA ARG A 27 -3.34 2.77 -4.37
C ARG A 27 -3.27 1.56 -3.44
N ALA A 28 -3.30 0.34 -3.99
CA ALA A 28 -3.15 -0.89 -3.21
C ALA A 28 -1.82 -0.91 -2.43
N LEU A 29 -0.72 -0.48 -3.07
CA LEU A 29 0.60 -0.44 -2.43
C LEU A 29 0.62 0.52 -1.25
N TRP A 30 0.09 1.73 -1.43
CA TRP A 30 0.02 2.74 -0.36
C TRP A 30 -0.87 2.31 0.79
N ALA A 31 -1.99 1.64 0.50
CA ALA A 31 -2.87 1.07 1.52
C ALA A 31 -2.14 0.01 2.36
N LEU A 32 -1.44 -0.94 1.73
CA LEU A 32 -0.66 -1.95 2.45
C LEU A 32 0.51 -1.34 3.24
N LEU A 33 1.23 -0.35 2.69
CA LEU A 33 2.31 0.33 3.42
C LEU A 33 1.81 1.09 4.65
N TRP A 34 0.55 1.54 4.61
CA TRP A 34 -0.08 2.20 5.74
C TRP A 34 -0.53 1.19 6.78
N GLU A 35 -1.26 0.14 6.38
CA GLU A 35 -1.85 -0.84 7.30
C GLU A 35 -0.80 -1.78 7.89
N SER A 36 0.19 -2.18 7.08
CA SER A 36 1.25 -3.11 7.46
C SER A 36 2.59 -2.42 7.72
N GLU A 37 3.48 -3.08 8.48
CA GLU A 37 4.86 -2.61 8.70
C GLU A 37 5.86 -3.14 7.65
N VAL A 38 5.33 -3.84 6.65
CA VAL A 38 6.11 -4.47 5.57
C VAL A 38 6.87 -3.41 4.77
N ARG A 39 8.09 -3.76 4.35
CA ARG A 39 8.91 -2.87 3.52
C ARG A 39 8.38 -2.86 2.10
N VAL A 40 8.43 -1.71 1.43
CA VAL A 40 8.06 -1.61 0.00
C VAL A 40 8.74 -2.70 -0.85
N HIS A 41 10.02 -2.97 -0.63
CA HIS A 41 10.74 -3.99 -1.41
C HIS A 41 10.14 -5.39 -1.24
N ASP A 42 9.67 -5.73 -0.05
CA ASP A 42 9.05 -7.02 0.27
C ASP A 42 7.65 -7.12 -0.38
N LEU A 43 6.88 -6.02 -0.36
CA LEU A 43 5.62 -5.90 -1.10
C LEU A 43 5.81 -6.03 -2.60
N LEU A 44 6.87 -5.48 -3.18
CA LEU A 44 7.12 -5.58 -4.63
C LEU A 44 7.54 -6.99 -5.07
N THR A 45 8.07 -7.79 -4.16
CA THR A 45 8.37 -9.22 -4.39
C THR A 45 7.18 -10.14 -4.10
N LEU A 46 6.06 -9.57 -3.68
CA LEU A 46 4.87 -10.32 -3.26
C LEU A 46 4.16 -10.95 -4.45
N ASP A 47 3.85 -12.24 -4.32
CA ASP A 47 3.13 -13.01 -5.34
C ASP A 47 1.63 -13.10 -5.01
N VAL A 48 0.78 -13.24 -6.03
CA VAL A 48 -0.67 -13.40 -5.86
C VAL A 48 -0.99 -14.59 -4.95
N ALA A 49 -0.21 -15.68 -5.03
CA ALA A 49 -0.39 -16.85 -4.17
C ALA A 49 -0.18 -16.56 -2.67
N ASP A 50 0.51 -15.46 -2.37
CA ASP A 50 0.83 -15.03 -1.03
C ASP A 50 -0.24 -14.06 -0.45
N VAL A 51 -1.08 -13.47 -1.29
CA VAL A 51 -2.18 -12.60 -0.84
C VAL A 51 -3.46 -13.41 -0.61
N GLY A 52 -3.86 -13.53 0.65
CA GLY A 52 -5.15 -14.09 1.01
C GLY A 52 -6.25 -13.03 0.95
N VAL A 53 -6.69 -12.61 -0.24
CA VAL A 53 -7.76 -11.60 -0.41
C VAL A 53 -9.03 -12.02 0.34
N ALA A 54 -9.42 -13.30 0.24
CA ALA A 54 -10.59 -13.84 0.93
C ALA A 54 -10.44 -13.86 2.47
N GLU A 55 -9.19 -13.92 2.96
CA GLU A 55 -8.88 -13.94 4.39
C GLU A 55 -8.53 -12.55 4.95
N GLY A 56 -8.42 -11.53 4.09
CA GLY A 56 -8.02 -10.19 4.50
C GLY A 56 -6.60 -10.12 5.09
N ARG A 57 -5.68 -11.00 4.64
CA ARG A 57 -4.32 -11.07 5.20
C ARG A 57 -3.26 -11.43 4.18
N LEU A 58 -2.05 -10.92 4.41
CA LEU A 58 -0.85 -11.34 3.71
C LEU A 58 -0.33 -12.64 4.33
N ARG A 59 0.03 -13.62 3.50
CA ARG A 59 0.67 -14.85 3.98
C ARG A 59 2.14 -14.58 4.30
N ALA A 60 2.82 -13.74 3.53
CA ALA A 60 4.11 -13.17 3.83
C ALA A 60 3.94 -12.09 4.89
N GLY A 61 4.60 -12.30 6.03
CA GLY A 61 4.56 -11.38 7.16
C GLY A 61 3.37 -11.57 8.10
N GLY A 62 2.30 -12.27 7.70
CA GLY A 62 1.15 -12.56 8.55
C GLY A 62 0.34 -11.31 8.94
N ASP A 63 0.49 -10.23 8.18
CA ASP A 63 -0.12 -8.95 8.47
C ASP A 63 -1.55 -8.89 7.91
N GLN A 64 -2.48 -8.37 8.70
CA GLN A 64 -3.88 -8.23 8.30
C GLN A 64 -4.08 -6.88 7.63
N PHE A 65 -4.88 -6.85 6.57
CA PHE A 65 -5.25 -5.62 5.89
C PHE A 65 -6.76 -5.42 5.90
N GLY A 66 -7.18 -4.16 5.85
CA GLY A 66 -8.58 -3.79 5.90
C GLY A 66 -9.32 -4.13 4.61
N GLU A 67 -10.65 -4.11 4.68
CA GLU A 67 -11.54 -4.42 3.55
C GLU A 67 -11.23 -3.56 2.32
N ARG A 68 -10.83 -2.30 2.50
CA ARG A 68 -10.46 -1.41 1.40
C ARG A 68 -9.18 -1.84 0.68
N ALA A 69 -8.14 -2.20 1.42
CA ALA A 69 -6.92 -2.74 0.82
C ALA A 69 -7.22 -4.08 0.12
N GLY A 70 -8.07 -4.92 0.73
CA GLY A 70 -8.55 -6.16 0.12
C GLY A 70 -9.29 -5.94 -1.19
N ALA A 71 -10.19 -4.97 -1.26
CA ALA A 71 -10.92 -4.63 -2.49
C ALA A 71 -9.98 -4.12 -3.60
N LEU A 72 -9.01 -3.27 -3.26
CA LEU A 72 -8.00 -2.79 -4.21
C LEU A 72 -7.09 -3.93 -4.70
N LEU A 73 -6.71 -4.84 -3.81
CA LEU A 73 -5.95 -6.03 -4.17
C LEU A 73 -6.76 -6.98 -5.04
N ALA A 74 -8.06 -7.19 -4.74
CA ALA A 74 -8.95 -8.01 -5.54
C ALA A 74 -9.09 -7.44 -6.97
N GLU A 75 -9.26 -6.12 -7.09
CA GLU A 75 -9.33 -5.42 -8.38
C GLU A 75 -8.00 -5.51 -9.14
N LEU A 76 -6.88 -5.34 -8.43
CA LEU A 76 -5.54 -5.42 -9.01
C LEU A 76 -5.20 -6.84 -9.49
N ILE A 77 -5.50 -7.86 -8.68
CA ILE A 77 -5.24 -9.26 -8.98
C ILE A 77 -6.19 -9.73 -10.09
N GLY A 78 -7.47 -9.35 -10.00
CA GLY A 78 -8.51 -9.81 -10.90
C GLY A 78 -8.61 -11.33 -10.88
N GLU A 79 -8.50 -11.95 -12.06
CA GLU A 79 -8.55 -13.40 -12.22
C GLU A 79 -7.16 -14.06 -12.18
N ARG A 80 -6.10 -13.29 -11.92
CA ARG A 80 -4.74 -13.83 -11.84
C ARG A 80 -4.63 -14.75 -10.64
N THR A 81 -3.99 -15.89 -10.83
CA THR A 81 -3.77 -16.89 -9.78
C THR A 81 -2.29 -17.03 -9.40
N ALA A 82 -1.39 -16.40 -10.17
CA ALA A 82 0.05 -16.42 -9.95
C ALA A 82 0.71 -15.16 -10.52
N GLY A 83 1.92 -14.86 -10.03
CA GLY A 83 2.75 -13.75 -10.49
C GLY A 83 2.74 -12.56 -9.53
N PRO A 84 3.43 -11.47 -9.89
CA PRO A 84 3.55 -10.31 -9.03
C PRO A 84 2.18 -9.64 -8.80
N VAL A 85 1.84 -9.41 -7.53
CA VAL A 85 0.61 -8.70 -7.13
C VAL A 85 0.62 -7.31 -7.75
N PHE A 86 1.70 -6.57 -7.48
CA PHE A 86 1.94 -5.27 -8.03
C PHE A 86 2.52 -5.40 -9.44
N ALA A 87 1.66 -5.61 -10.43
CA ALA A 87 2.02 -5.58 -11.83
C ALA A 87 1.50 -4.31 -12.50
N VAL A 88 2.32 -3.71 -13.36
CA VAL A 88 1.94 -2.63 -14.27
C VAL A 88 1.99 -3.20 -15.68
N GLY A 89 0.82 -3.62 -16.20
CA GLY A 89 0.73 -4.36 -17.46
C GLY A 89 1.35 -5.75 -17.34
N GLU A 90 2.34 -6.05 -18.18
CA GLU A 90 3.02 -7.36 -18.23
C GLU A 90 4.23 -7.47 -17.28
N ARG A 91 4.57 -6.41 -16.53
CA ARG A 91 5.80 -6.34 -15.72
C ARG A 91 5.47 -6.06 -14.25
N ALA A 92 6.31 -6.58 -13.35
CA ALA A 92 6.25 -6.22 -11.94
C ALA A 92 6.57 -4.73 -11.77
N LEU A 93 5.80 -4.06 -10.91
CA LEU A 93 6.07 -2.70 -10.47
C LEU A 93 7.46 -2.67 -9.83
N THR A 94 8.26 -1.70 -10.23
CA THR A 94 9.60 -1.52 -9.66
C THR A 94 9.58 -0.55 -8.48
N TRP A 95 10.59 -0.63 -7.63
CA TRP A 95 10.73 0.31 -6.52
C TRP A 95 10.86 1.75 -7.00
N GLU A 96 11.57 1.96 -8.11
CA GLU A 96 11.74 3.29 -8.72
C GLU A 96 10.40 3.86 -9.18
N GLU A 97 9.52 3.05 -9.78
CA GLU A 97 8.18 3.48 -10.18
C GLU A 97 7.30 3.79 -8.97
N ALA A 98 7.34 2.94 -7.93
CA ALA A 98 6.61 3.20 -6.70
C ALA A 98 7.04 4.52 -6.02
N VAL A 99 8.35 4.77 -5.98
CA VAL A 99 8.92 6.02 -5.44
C VAL A 99 8.57 7.21 -6.33
N ARG A 100 8.66 7.05 -7.64
CA ARG A 100 8.32 8.10 -8.61
C ARG A 100 6.85 8.50 -8.46
N ALA A 101 5.93 7.54 -8.42
CA ALA A 101 4.50 7.81 -8.25
C ALA A 101 4.19 8.54 -6.93
N ALA A 102 4.88 8.18 -5.84
CA ALA A 102 4.78 8.91 -4.57
C ALA A 102 5.37 10.33 -4.68
N GLY A 103 6.52 10.47 -5.36
CA GLY A 103 7.20 11.74 -5.59
C GLY A 103 6.41 12.71 -6.46
N GLU A 104 5.63 12.23 -7.44
CA GLU A 104 4.70 13.06 -8.22
C GLU A 104 3.58 13.66 -7.37
N ARG A 105 3.34 13.08 -6.19
CA ARG A 105 2.41 13.59 -5.17
C ARG A 105 3.13 14.40 -4.09
N GLU A 106 4.43 14.65 -4.25
CA GLU A 106 5.29 15.32 -3.27
C GLU A 106 5.34 14.59 -1.91
N ILE A 107 5.10 13.27 -1.92
CA ILE A 107 5.04 12.42 -0.72
C ILE A 107 6.18 11.41 -0.77
N ALA A 108 6.88 11.24 0.35
CA ALA A 108 7.92 10.23 0.43
C ALA A 108 7.28 8.85 0.63
N ILE A 109 7.79 7.81 -0.05
CA ILE A 109 7.23 6.46 0.11
C ILE A 109 7.27 5.95 1.56
N HIS A 110 8.25 6.42 2.34
CA HIS A 110 8.35 6.08 3.77
C HIS A 110 7.34 6.83 4.64
N ALA A 111 6.76 7.94 4.16
CA ALA A 111 5.77 8.73 4.89
C ALA A 111 4.46 7.95 5.10
N PHE A 112 4.08 7.09 4.14
CA PHE A 112 2.95 6.17 4.28
C PHE A 112 3.14 5.24 5.49
N ARG A 113 4.32 4.64 5.62
CA ARG A 113 4.64 3.74 6.74
C ARG A 113 4.75 4.49 8.07
N THR A 114 5.40 5.64 8.07
CA THR A 114 5.54 6.48 9.27
C THR A 114 4.17 6.94 9.78
N GLY A 115 3.28 7.34 8.87
CA GLY A 115 1.92 7.76 9.21
C GLY A 115 1.05 6.62 9.69
N GLY A 116 1.12 5.45 9.05
CA GLY A 116 0.41 4.25 9.50
C GLY A 116 0.83 3.84 10.91
N LYS A 117 2.13 3.87 11.20
CA LYS A 117 2.67 3.60 12.54
C LYS A 117 2.18 4.63 13.56
N ALA A 118 2.16 5.91 13.21
CA ALA A 118 1.66 6.97 14.09
C ALA A 118 0.15 6.81 14.37
N HIS A 119 -0.64 6.49 13.34
CA HIS A 119 -2.07 6.26 13.45
C HIS A 119 -2.39 5.05 14.34
N ARG A 120 -1.72 3.91 14.14
CA ARG A 120 -1.87 2.73 15.00
C ARG A 120 -1.48 3.01 16.45
N ARG A 121 -0.43 3.80 16.68
CA ARG A 121 -0.05 4.24 18.02
C ARG A 121 -1.14 5.09 18.66
N THR A 122 -1.73 6.03 17.92
CA THR A 122 -2.85 6.85 18.39
C THR A 122 -4.07 6.00 18.74
N LEU A 123 -4.43 5.00 17.92
CA LEU A 123 -5.54 4.10 18.21
C LEU A 123 -5.30 3.35 19.52
N ARG A 124 -4.09 2.81 19.72
CA ARG A 124 -3.72 2.07 20.94
C ARG A 124 -3.68 2.96 22.19
N SER A 125 -3.37 4.24 22.06
CA SER A 125 -3.32 5.21 23.18
C SER A 125 -4.65 5.93 23.44
N GLY A 126 -5.67 5.73 22.60
CA GLY A 126 -7.02 6.29 22.82
C GLY A 126 -7.91 5.44 23.73
N GLU A 127 -7.42 4.28 24.16
CA GLU A 127 -8.05 3.36 25.13
C GLU A 127 -7.35 3.51 26.49
N GLU A 128 -7.38 4.71 27.09
CA GLU A 128 -6.96 4.95 28.49
C GLU A 128 -7.97 5.83 29.22
#